data_AF-A0A6C0CYY2-F1
#
_entry.id   AF-A0A6C0CYY2-F1
#
_cell.length_a   1.000
_cell.length_b   1.000
_cell.length_c   1.000
_cell.angle_alpha   90.00
_cell.angle_beta   90.00
_cell.angle_gamma   90.00
#
_symmetry.space_group_name_H-M   'P 1'
#
loop_
_entity.id
_entity.type
_entity.pdbx_description
1 polymer ?
#
loop_
_entity_poly.entity_id
_entity_poly.type
_entity_poly.pdbx_seq_one_letter_code
_entity_poly.pdbx_strand_id
1 'polypeptide(L)'
;MHPLSGNCSTVELLGEAILFSSIQFSIGSVEMSSKFSVKNFSNDQATLQNAADALSDYLKISIVWTLGVILLLYSKYKFIGLLAGLISNLIVILWIYFSYITAFKAACDKTPGLVMPKLHLVTPSV
;
A
#
# COMPACT_ATOMS: atom_id res chain seq x y z
N MET A 1 -41.77 6.06 -0.04
CA MET A 1 -41.33 4.72 0.36
C MET A 1 -40.57 4.11 -0.81
N HIS A 2 -39.24 4.16 -0.79
CA HIS A 2 -38.41 3.44 -1.76
C HIS A 2 -38.30 1.99 -1.28
N PRO A 3 -38.58 0.97 -2.12
CA PRO A 3 -38.40 -0.42 -1.72
C PRO A 3 -36.91 -0.72 -1.71
N LEU A 4 -36.34 -0.85 -0.50
CA LEU A 4 -35.04 -1.47 -0.25
C LEU A 4 -35.24 -2.99 -0.23
N SER A 5 -35.35 -3.61 -1.41
CA SER A 5 -35.27 -5.07 -1.52
C SER A 5 -34.56 -5.46 -2.82
N GLY A 6 -33.29 -5.09 -2.92
CA GLY A 6 -32.37 -5.79 -3.81
C GLY A 6 -31.85 -6.99 -3.05
N ASN A 7 -32.27 -8.19 -3.42
CA ASN A 7 -31.64 -9.42 -2.95
C ASN A 7 -30.15 -9.36 -3.29
N CYS A 8 -29.30 -9.05 -2.31
CA CYS A 8 -27.86 -9.20 -2.46
C CYS A 8 -27.60 -10.68 -2.73
N SER A 9 -27.19 -11.00 -3.96
CA SER A 9 -26.89 -12.38 -4.32
C SER A 9 -25.77 -12.86 -3.40
N THR A 10 -25.97 -13.97 -2.69
CA THR A 10 -24.93 -14.56 -1.82
C THR A 10 -23.61 -14.76 -2.56
N VAL A 11 -23.66 -14.93 -3.89
CA VAL A 11 -22.49 -15.02 -4.78
C VAL A 11 -21.76 -13.67 -4.93
N GLU A 12 -22.49 -12.56 -5.06
CA GLU A 12 -21.90 -11.22 -5.10
C GLU A 12 -21.23 -10.86 -3.77
N LEU A 13 -21.91 -11.15 -2.65
CA LEU A 13 -21.35 -10.96 -1.31
C LEU A 13 -20.07 -11.76 -1.09
N LEU A 14 -20.06 -13.04 -1.51
CA LEU A 14 -18.89 -13.91 -1.41
C LEU A 14 -17.73 -13.39 -2.28
N GLY A 15 -18.03 -12.94 -3.51
CA GLY A 15 -17.03 -12.35 -4.40
C GLY A 15 -16.40 -11.08 -3.82
N GLU A 16 -17.21 -10.18 -3.23
CA GLU A 16 -16.72 -8.98 -2.55
C GLU A 16 -15.90 -9.34 -1.29
N ALA A 17 -16.32 -10.33 -0.51
CA ALA A 17 -15.57 -10.79 0.67
C ALA A 17 -14.19 -11.38 0.31
N ILE A 18 -14.11 -12.18 -0.76
CA ILE A 18 -12.84 -12.71 -1.28
C ILE A 18 -11.94 -11.57 -1.77
N LEU A 19 -12.52 -10.60 -2.50
CA LEU A 19 -11.79 -9.44 -2.98
C LEU A 19 -11.20 -8.62 -1.81
N PHE A 20 -12.01 -8.29 -0.80
CA PHE A 20 -11.54 -7.54 0.38
C PHE A 20 -10.48 -8.31 1.18
N SER A 21 -10.67 -9.62 1.35
CA SER A 21 -9.68 -10.48 2.04
C SER A 21 -8.36 -10.56 1.27
N SER A 22 -8.41 -10.63 -0.06
CA SER A 22 -7.23 -10.67 -0.93
C SER A 22 -6.47 -9.34 -0.93
N ILE A 23 -7.20 -8.21 -0.87
CA ILE A 23 -6.61 -6.88 -0.70
C ILE A 23 -5.89 -6.80 0.65
N GLN A 24 -6.53 -7.26 1.73
CA GLN A 24 -5.91 -7.28 3.07
C GLN A 24 -4.68 -8.18 3.14
N PHE A 25 -4.74 -9.37 2.52
CA PHE A 25 -3.60 -10.27 2.40
C PHE A 25 -2.44 -9.64 1.62
N SER A 26 -2.73 -8.95 0.52
CA SER A 26 -1.71 -8.29 -0.30
C SER A 26 -1.04 -7.14 0.46
N ILE A 27 -1.82 -6.31 1.15
CA ILE A 27 -1.31 -5.22 2.00
C ILE A 27 -0.46 -5.77 3.14
N GLY A 28 -0.95 -6.79 3.86
CA GLY A 28 -0.23 -7.42 4.96
C GLY A 28 1.05 -8.14 4.51
N SER A 29 1.02 -8.79 3.33
CA SER A 29 2.17 -9.45 2.74
C SER A 29 3.26 -8.44 2.37
N VAL A 30 2.90 -7.30 1.77
CA VAL A 30 3.84 -6.20 1.50
C VAL A 30 4.40 -5.67 2.82
N GLU A 31 3.59 -5.37 3.82
CA GLU A 31 4.10 -4.85 5.10
C GLU A 31 5.06 -5.85 5.79
N MET A 32 4.69 -7.12 5.83
CA MET A 32 5.45 -8.17 6.51
C MET A 32 6.77 -8.49 5.79
N SER A 33 6.74 -8.68 4.47
CA SER A 33 7.93 -8.96 3.66
C SER A 33 8.92 -7.80 3.69
N SER A 34 8.41 -6.57 3.76
CA SER A 34 9.20 -5.34 3.79
C SER A 34 9.88 -5.11 5.12
N LYS A 35 9.14 -5.23 6.23
CA LYS A 35 9.70 -5.16 7.58
C LYS A 35 10.71 -6.28 7.82
N PHE A 36 10.41 -7.50 7.33
CA PHE A 36 11.30 -8.65 7.48
C PHE A 36 12.60 -8.45 6.69
N SER A 37 12.51 -8.02 5.43
CA SER A 37 13.68 -7.90 4.57
C SER A 37 14.63 -6.81 5.05
N VAL A 38 14.09 -5.64 5.43
CA VAL A 38 14.88 -4.53 5.95
C VAL A 38 15.51 -4.87 7.31
N LYS A 39 14.80 -5.57 8.20
CA LYS A 39 15.34 -5.86 9.53
C LYS A 39 16.37 -6.99 9.55
N ASN A 40 16.32 -7.92 8.60
CA ASN A 40 17.14 -9.13 8.63
C ASN A 40 18.24 -9.18 7.55
N PHE A 41 18.13 -8.42 6.46
CA PHE A 41 19.10 -8.47 5.35
C PHE A 41 19.85 -7.17 5.07
N SER A 42 19.54 -6.06 5.76
CA SER A 42 20.27 -4.78 5.60
C SER A 42 21.61 -4.80 6.34
N ASN A 43 22.56 -5.61 5.86
CA ASN A 43 23.96 -5.54 6.34
C ASN A 43 24.80 -4.59 5.47
N ASP A 44 24.27 -4.18 4.32
CA ASP A 44 24.93 -3.33 3.33
C ASP A 44 23.98 -2.28 2.74
N GLN A 45 24.55 -1.19 2.25
CA GLN A 45 23.79 -0.04 1.75
C GLN A 45 22.97 -0.36 0.49
N ALA A 46 23.44 -1.29 -0.34
CA ALA A 46 22.74 -1.64 -1.59
C ALA A 46 21.42 -2.35 -1.28
N THR A 47 21.40 -3.28 -0.32
CA THR A 47 20.17 -3.92 0.13
C THR A 47 19.16 -2.92 0.69
N LEU A 48 19.62 -1.95 1.48
CA LEU A 48 18.76 -0.91 2.06
C LEU A 48 18.18 0.03 0.98
N GLN A 49 18.96 0.36 -0.04
CA GLN A 49 18.50 1.18 -1.16
C GLN A 49 17.51 0.41 -2.06
N ASN A 50 17.76 -0.86 -2.37
CA ASN A 50 16.83 -1.70 -3.13
C ASN A 50 15.46 -1.82 -2.44
N ALA A 51 15.44 -1.88 -1.11
CA ALA A 51 14.19 -1.88 -0.35
C ALA A 51 13.44 -0.53 -0.44
N ALA A 52 14.18 0.59 -0.52
CA ALA A 52 13.58 1.90 -0.77
C ALA A 52 13.06 2.03 -2.20
N ASP A 53 13.76 1.48 -3.18
CA ASP A 53 13.31 1.46 -4.58
C ASP A 53 12.01 0.63 -4.72
N ALA A 54 11.91 -0.50 -4.01
CA ALA A 54 10.68 -1.29 -3.93
C ALA A 54 9.50 -0.50 -3.30
N LEU A 55 9.76 0.27 -2.23
CA LEU A 55 8.75 1.17 -1.65
C LEU A 55 8.33 2.25 -2.65
N SER A 56 9.28 2.84 -3.37
CA SER A 56 9.01 3.82 -4.42
C SER A 56 8.12 3.25 -5.52
N ASP A 57 8.37 2.03 -5.98
CA ASP A 57 7.54 1.38 -7.00
C ASP A 57 6.15 1.03 -6.46
N TYR A 58 6.06 0.58 -5.21
CA TYR A 58 4.77 0.40 -4.54
C TYR A 58 3.97 1.71 -4.54
N LEU A 59 4.57 2.86 -4.20
CA LEU A 59 3.87 4.15 -4.18
C LEU A 59 3.34 4.54 -5.58
N LYS A 60 4.12 4.29 -6.64
CA LYS A 60 3.68 4.53 -8.03
C LYS A 60 2.47 3.66 -8.40
N ILE A 61 2.55 2.36 -8.13
CA ILE A 61 1.45 1.41 -8.38
C ILE A 61 0.21 1.81 -7.58
N SER A 62 0.41 2.22 -6.32
CA SER A 62 -0.65 2.64 -5.42
C SER A 62 -1.42 3.85 -5.93
N ILE A 63 -0.76 4.80 -6.60
CA ILE A 63 -1.42 5.97 -7.22
C ILE A 63 -2.36 5.50 -8.34
N VAL A 64 -1.86 4.67 -9.26
CA VAL A 64 -2.66 4.13 -10.37
C VAL A 64 -3.86 3.34 -9.83
N TRP A 65 -3.63 2.51 -8.81
CA TRP A 65 -4.68 1.71 -8.19
C TRP A 65 -5.72 2.59 -7.48
N THR A 66 -5.27 3.60 -6.75
CA THR A 66 -6.16 4.56 -6.07
C THR A 66 -7.09 5.24 -7.08
N LEU A 67 -6.56 5.67 -8.23
CA LEU A 67 -7.38 6.26 -9.31
C LEU A 67 -8.43 5.27 -9.83
N GLY A 68 -8.07 4.00 -10.05
CA GLY A 68 -9.01 2.97 -10.46
C GLY A 68 -10.14 2.75 -9.44
N VAL A 69 -9.77 2.64 -8.15
CA VAL A 69 -10.74 2.39 -7.06
C VAL A 69 -11.68 3.58 -6.86
N ILE A 70 -11.18 4.82 -6.87
CA ILE A 70 -12.05 5.99 -6.67
C ILE A 70 -13.01 6.19 -7.84
N LEU A 71 -12.62 5.86 -9.08
CA LEU A 71 -13.51 5.89 -10.24
C LEU A 71 -14.62 4.84 -10.13
N LEU A 72 -14.25 3.61 -9.72
CA LEU A 72 -15.21 2.54 -9.49
C LEU A 72 -16.21 2.90 -8.38
N LEU A 73 -15.72 3.44 -7.26
CA LEU A 73 -16.57 3.86 -6.15
C LEU A 73 -17.42 5.08 -6.50
N TYR A 74 -16.91 5.99 -7.33
CA TYR A 74 -17.71 7.10 -7.86
C TYR A 74 -18.86 6.59 -8.74
N SER A 75 -18.61 5.58 -9.58
CA SER A 75 -19.65 4.97 -10.41
C SER A 75 -20.80 4.38 -9.56
N LYS A 76 -20.46 3.72 -8.44
CA LYS A 76 -21.43 3.04 -7.56
C LYS A 76 -22.12 3.99 -6.57
N TYR A 77 -21.36 4.86 -5.90
CA TYR A 77 -21.83 5.64 -4.75
C TYR A 77 -21.61 7.16 -4.91
N LYS A 78 -21.34 7.62 -6.13
CA LYS A 78 -21.12 9.03 -6.48
C LYS A 78 -20.01 9.65 -5.61
N PHE A 79 -20.14 10.92 -5.26
CA PHE A 79 -19.09 11.70 -4.60
C PHE A 79 -18.71 11.16 -3.21
N ILE A 80 -19.68 10.58 -2.49
CA ILE A 80 -19.43 9.98 -1.17
C ILE A 80 -18.49 8.78 -1.30
N GLY A 81 -18.72 7.91 -2.30
CA GLY A 81 -17.84 6.78 -2.59
C GLY A 81 -16.43 7.21 -2.99
N LEU A 82 -16.32 8.26 -3.80
CA LEU A 82 -15.02 8.83 -4.20
C LEU A 82 -14.23 9.30 -2.97
N LEU A 83 -14.84 10.11 -2.10
CA LEU A 83 -14.16 10.63 -0.91
C LEU A 83 -13.77 9.51 0.06
N ALA A 84 -14.67 8.56 0.32
CA ALA A 84 -14.39 7.42 1.17
C ALA A 84 -13.22 6.59 0.61
N GLY A 85 -13.25 6.29 -0.70
CA GLY A 85 -12.19 5.55 -1.38
C GLY A 85 -10.84 6.26 -1.35
N LEU A 86 -10.82 7.57 -1.56
CA LEU A 86 -9.61 8.37 -1.56
C LEU A 86 -8.98 8.42 -0.16
N ILE A 87 -9.78 8.73 0.87
CA ILE A 87 -9.31 8.82 2.26
C ILE A 87 -8.79 7.46 2.73
N SER A 88 -9.55 6.38 2.49
CA SER A 88 -9.13 5.04 2.91
C SER A 88 -7.83 4.59 2.23
N ASN A 89 -7.67 4.83 0.92
CA ASN A 89 -6.42 4.50 0.23
C ASN A 89 -5.24 5.34 0.75
N LEU A 90 -5.45 6.65 0.97
CA LEU A 90 -4.40 7.52 1.51
C LEU A 90 -3.93 7.07 2.88
N ILE A 91 -4.84 6.67 3.78
CA ILE A 91 -4.50 6.16 5.11
C ILE A 91 -3.59 4.94 5.00
N VAL A 92 -3.93 3.98 4.14
CA VAL A 92 -3.15 2.74 3.96
C VAL A 92 -1.77 3.04 3.35
N ILE A 93 -1.71 3.89 2.33
CA ILE A 93 -0.45 4.29 1.69
C ILE A 93 0.47 4.97 2.72
N LEU A 94 -0.06 5.92 3.50
CA LEU A 94 0.68 6.60 4.55
C LEU A 94 1.16 5.63 5.63
N TRP A 95 0.31 4.68 6.05
CA TRP A 95 0.68 3.66 7.02
C TRP A 95 1.90 2.85 6.55
N ILE A 96 1.85 2.33 5.32
CA ILE A 96 2.96 1.55 4.74
C ILE A 96 4.21 2.40 4.62
N TYR A 97 4.09 3.63 4.13
CA TYR A 97 5.21 4.56 4.04
C TYR A 97 5.91 4.75 5.40
N PHE A 98 5.16 5.12 6.45
CA PHE A 98 5.73 5.33 7.79
C PHE A 98 6.30 4.04 8.40
N SER A 99 5.65 2.90 8.13
CA SER A 99 6.10 1.58 8.56
C SER A 99 7.49 1.25 8.00
N TYR A 100 7.73 1.55 6.72
CA TYR A 100 9.03 1.41 6.08
C TYR A 100 10.07 2.41 6.58
N ILE A 101 9.73 3.70 6.68
CA ILE A 101 10.66 4.71 7.22
C ILE A 101 11.13 4.32 8.61
N THR A 102 10.23 3.81 9.44
CA THR A 102 10.57 3.31 10.78
C THR A 102 11.50 2.09 10.71
N ALA A 103 11.27 1.17 9.77
CA ALA A 103 12.13 0.01 9.57
C ALA A 103 13.53 0.40 9.08
N PHE A 104 13.64 1.34 8.12
CA PHE A 104 14.92 1.86 7.62
C PHE A 104 15.71 2.56 8.71
N LYS A 105 15.04 3.39 9.53
CA LYS A 105 15.68 4.04 10.68
C LYS A 105 16.23 3.00 11.66
N ALA A 106 15.42 2.00 12.01
CA ALA A 106 15.86 0.92 12.90
C ALA A 106 17.01 0.07 12.34
N ALA A 107 17.14 -0.06 11.02
CA ALA A 107 18.28 -0.73 10.39
C ALA A 107 19.56 0.12 10.46
N CYS A 108 19.46 1.43 10.18
CA CYS A 108 20.59 2.35 10.27
C CYS A 108 21.11 2.49 11.71
N ASP A 109 20.21 2.49 12.70
CA ASP A 109 20.58 2.58 14.12
C ASP A 109 21.32 1.31 14.62
N LYS A 110 21.09 0.16 13.97
CA LYS A 110 21.69 -1.13 14.36
C LYS A 110 23.02 -1.44 13.68
N THR A 111 23.21 -0.97 12.45
CA THR A 111 24.37 -1.35 11.63
C THR A 111 25.25 -0.11 11.36
N PRO A 112 26.45 -0.02 11.96
CA PRO A 112 27.36 1.10 11.73
C PRO A 112 27.72 1.26 10.25
N GLY A 113 27.61 2.48 9.73
CA GLY A 113 27.96 2.80 8.34
C GLY A 113 26.80 2.77 7.34
N LEU A 114 25.60 2.33 7.75
CA LEU A 114 24.40 2.50 6.95
C LEU A 114 23.85 3.93 7.09
N VAL A 115 23.38 4.47 5.96
CA VAL A 115 22.70 5.75 5.89
C VAL A 115 21.28 5.58 5.37
N MET A 116 20.41 6.51 5.75
CA MET A 116 19.01 6.47 5.35
C MET A 116 18.88 6.43 3.81
N PRO A 117 18.14 5.47 3.25
CA PRO A 117 18.05 5.32 1.81
C PRO A 117 17.21 6.47 1.22
N LYS A 118 17.45 6.79 -0.05
CA LYS A 118 16.71 7.85 -0.75
C LYS A 118 15.51 7.25 -1.43
N LEU A 119 14.34 7.88 -1.25
CA LEU A 119 13.14 7.50 -1.97
C LEU A 119 13.05 8.24 -3.29
N HIS A 120 13.04 7.49 -4.38
CA HIS A 120 12.91 8.00 -5.73
C HIS A 120 11.46 7.91 -6.19
N LEU A 121 10.69 8.98 -5.97
CA LEU A 121 9.29 9.05 -6.41
C LEU A 121 9.18 9.23 -7.94
N VAL A 122 10.22 9.78 -8.54
CA VAL A 122 10.45 9.85 -9.98
C VAL A 122 11.75 9.08 -10.22
N THR A 123 11.74 8.14 -11.18
CA THR A 123 12.94 7.37 -11.53
C THR A 123 14.09 8.35 -11.79
N PRO A 124 15.25 8.21 -11.12
CA PRO A 124 16.43 8.93 -11.58
C PRO A 124 16.75 8.40 -12.97
N SER A 125 17.00 9.32 -13.91
CA SER A 125 17.60 8.97 -15.19
C SER A 125 18.88 8.20 -14.91
N VAL A 126 18.92 6.94 -15.34
CA VAL A 126 20.15 6.14 -15.39
C VAL A 126 21.19 6.87 -16.23
#